data_AF-A0A1V2UKA6-F1
#
_entry.id   AF-A0A1V2UKA6-F1
#
_cell.length_a   1.000
_cell.length_b   1.000
_cell.length_c   1.000
_cell.angle_alpha   90.00
_cell.angle_beta   90.00
_cell.angle_gamma   90.00
#
_symmetry.space_group_name_H-M   'P 1'
#
loop_
_entity.id
_entity.type
_entity.pdbx_description
1 polymer ?
#
loop_
_entity_poly.entity_id
_entity_poly.type
_entity_poly.pdbx_seq_one_letter_code
_entity_poly.pdbx_strand_id
1 'polypeptide(L)'
;MGLTFENNTIQNFDVQATFGTMNFLEVDQIFERDEENRVTDTVREQRVTVYSEKLNDQIEIAITPDYKVEGIEYDDKIELTGEVTALAWLSTYEGYNNTIQSEQAFKIRAAGIKKFGITRTLQPIKEKKES
;
A
#
# COMPACT_ATOMS: atom_id res chain seq x y z
N MET A 1 -20.11 -11.13 7.98
CA MET A 1 -19.24 -11.37 6.82
C MET A 1 -17.96 -11.99 7.33
N GLY A 2 -17.64 -13.22 6.94
CA GLY A 2 -16.40 -13.89 7.33
C GLY A 2 -15.33 -13.65 6.27
N LEU A 3 -14.10 -13.35 6.70
CA LEU A 3 -12.94 -13.23 5.82
C LEU A 3 -12.53 -14.63 5.36
N THR A 4 -12.47 -14.87 4.06
CA THR A 4 -11.94 -16.11 3.48
C THR A 4 -10.46 -15.89 3.19
N PHE A 5 -9.59 -16.68 3.79
CA PHE A 5 -8.15 -16.60 3.57
C PHE A 5 -7.76 -17.62 2.50
N GLU A 6 -7.49 -17.17 1.28
CA GLU A 6 -6.77 -17.99 0.30
C GLU A 6 -5.28 -17.67 0.45
N ASN A 7 -4.47 -18.65 0.88
CA ASN A 7 -3.03 -18.45 1.12
C ASN A 7 -2.73 -17.27 2.06
N ASN A 8 -3.50 -17.14 3.15
CA ASN A 8 -3.44 -16.04 4.11
C ASN A 8 -3.65 -14.64 3.51
N THR A 9 -4.15 -14.55 2.27
CA THR A 9 -4.40 -13.29 1.59
C THR A 9 -5.89 -13.00 1.57
N ILE A 10 -6.25 -11.77 1.93
CA ILE A 10 -7.59 -11.22 1.77
C ILE A 10 -7.56 -10.36 0.51
N GLN A 11 -8.43 -10.69 -0.44
CA GLN A 11 -8.64 -9.92 -1.67
C GLN A 11 -10.00 -9.24 -1.62
N ASN A 12 -10.19 -8.21 -2.45
CA ASN A 12 -11.49 -7.58 -2.72
C ASN A 12 -12.24 -7.09 -1.47
N PHE A 13 -11.53 -6.71 -0.41
CA PHE A 13 -12.15 -6.10 0.76
C PHE A 13 -12.45 -4.62 0.49
N ASP A 14 -13.48 -4.10 1.14
CA ASP A 14 -13.87 -2.70 1.00
C ASP A 14 -12.86 -1.79 1.71
N VAL A 15 -11.96 -1.18 0.94
CA VAL A 15 -10.89 -0.30 1.41
C VAL A 15 -11.48 0.91 2.14
N GLN A 16 -12.54 1.52 1.61
CA GLN A 16 -13.17 2.70 2.22
C GLN A 16 -13.91 2.32 3.50
N ALA A 17 -14.60 1.19 3.52
CA ALA A 17 -15.21 0.69 4.75
C ALA A 17 -14.16 0.22 5.77
N THR A 18 -12.94 -0.12 5.37
CA THR A 18 -11.89 -0.59 6.29
C THR A 18 -11.09 0.57 6.88
N PHE A 19 -10.65 1.51 6.04
CA PHE A 19 -9.72 2.59 6.42
C PHE A 19 -10.36 3.98 6.44
N GLY A 20 -11.55 4.15 5.86
CA GLY A 20 -12.15 5.48 5.72
C GLY A 20 -11.35 6.37 4.76
N THR A 21 -11.30 7.68 5.06
CA THR A 21 -10.43 8.61 4.33
C THR A 21 -8.97 8.31 4.67
N MET A 22 -8.12 8.25 3.63
CA MET A 22 -6.68 8.10 3.79
C MET A 22 -5.98 9.39 3.35
N ASN A 23 -5.20 9.97 4.25
CA ASN A 23 -4.39 11.16 4.01
C ASN A 23 -2.93 10.74 3.86
N PHE A 24 -2.30 11.14 2.76
CA PHE A 24 -0.90 10.84 2.48
C PHE A 24 0.01 11.51 3.49
N LEU A 25 0.98 10.78 4.03
CA LEU A 25 2.02 11.34 4.90
C LEU A 25 3.37 11.34 4.19
N GLU A 26 3.83 10.17 3.76
CA GLU A 26 5.14 10.01 3.12
C GLU A 26 5.22 8.74 2.26
N VAL A 27 6.29 8.65 1.47
CA VAL A 27 6.65 7.45 0.72
C VAL A 27 8.14 7.16 0.87
N ASP A 28 8.46 5.94 1.26
CA ASP A 28 9.83 5.44 1.38
C ASP A 28 10.10 4.35 0.36
N GLN A 29 11.32 4.36 -0.20
CA GLN A 29 11.80 3.28 -1.05
C GLN A 29 12.61 2.30 -0.22
N ILE A 30 12.23 1.03 -0.28
CA ILE A 30 12.92 -0.09 0.37
C ILE A 30 13.70 -0.84 -0.70
N PHE A 31 15.02 -0.81 -0.57
CA PHE A 31 15.94 -1.41 -1.53
C PHE A 31 16.25 -2.87 -1.19
N GLU A 32 16.64 -3.64 -2.21
CA GLU A 32 17.16 -4.99 -2.04
C GLU A 32 18.53 -4.97 -1.36
N ARG A 33 18.87 -6.10 -0.74
CA ARG A 33 20.20 -6.33 -0.17
C ARG A 33 20.89 -7.47 -0.91
N ASP A 34 22.18 -7.31 -1.15
CA ASP A 34 23.01 -8.36 -1.75
C ASP A 34 23.32 -9.49 -0.76
N GLU A 35 24.05 -10.51 -1.22
CA GLU A 35 24.46 -11.66 -0.42
C GLU A 35 25.37 -11.28 0.76
N GLU A 36 26.04 -10.12 0.67
CA GLU A 36 26.88 -9.54 1.73
C GLU A 36 26.11 -8.56 2.62
N ASN A 37 24.78 -8.53 2.50
CA ASN A 37 23.84 -7.69 3.26
C ASN A 37 24.02 -6.17 3.05
N ARG A 38 24.62 -5.74 1.93
CA ARG A 38 24.73 -4.33 1.53
C ARG A 38 23.50 -3.89 0.75
N VAL A 39 23.13 -2.62 0.91
CA VAL A 39 22.02 -2.00 0.18
C VAL A 39 22.39 -1.84 -1.30
N THR A 40 21.49 -2.26 -2.18
CA THR A 40 21.63 -2.14 -3.64
C THR A 40 20.80 -0.97 -4.17
N ASP A 41 20.95 -0.63 -5.45
CA ASP A 41 20.13 0.39 -6.12
C ASP A 41 18.77 -0.15 -6.61
N THR A 42 18.51 -1.46 -6.44
CA THR A 42 17.24 -2.09 -6.86
C THR A 42 16.17 -1.83 -5.81
N VAL A 43 15.10 -1.13 -6.19
CA VAL A 43 13.93 -0.95 -5.32
C VAL A 43 13.16 -2.26 -5.24
N ARG A 44 13.06 -2.81 -4.03
CA ARG A 44 12.28 -4.02 -3.73
C ARG A 44 10.81 -3.69 -3.53
N GLU A 45 10.54 -2.60 -2.84
CA GLU A 45 9.21 -2.20 -2.42
C GLU A 45 9.17 -0.70 -2.17
N GLN A 46 8.02 -0.07 -2.43
CA GLN A 46 7.75 1.28 -1.96
C GLN A 46 6.69 1.23 -0.87
N ARG A 47 6.94 1.93 0.23
CA ARG A 47 6.04 1.98 1.39
C ARG A 47 5.42 3.36 1.45
N VAL A 48 4.10 3.41 1.31
CA VAL A 48 3.32 4.63 1.51
C VAL A 48 2.77 4.61 2.92
N THR A 49 3.06 5.65 3.69
CA THR A 49 2.46 5.86 5.01
C THR A 49 1.27 6.80 4.86
N VAL A 50 0.11 6.40 5.36
CA VAL A 50 -1.10 7.22 5.35
C VAL A 50 -1.72 7.27 6.73
N TYR A 51 -2.38 8.37 7.04
CA TYR A 51 -3.27 8.45 8.19
C TYR A 51 -4.67 7.97 7.80
N SER A 52 -5.20 7.01 8.56
CA SER A 52 -6.52 6.42 8.39
C SER A 52 -7.51 7.06 9.35
N GLU A 53 -8.49 7.79 8.83
CA GLU A 53 -9.52 8.45 9.65
C GLU A 53 -10.32 7.43 10.48
N LYS A 54 -10.63 6.26 9.89
CA LYS A 54 -11.46 5.27 10.56
C LYS A 54 -10.73 4.55 11.69
N LEU A 55 -9.43 4.30 11.52
CA LEU A 55 -8.60 3.66 12.55
C LEU A 55 -8.04 4.68 13.55
N ASN A 56 -8.09 5.97 13.22
CA ASN A 56 -7.46 7.04 13.99
C ASN A 56 -5.96 6.77 14.22
N ASP A 57 -5.29 6.21 13.20
CA ASP A 57 -3.90 5.77 13.28
C ASP A 57 -3.23 5.75 11.89
N GLN A 58 -1.90 5.64 11.87
CA GLN A 58 -1.11 5.46 10.66
C GLN A 58 -1.16 4.01 10.17
N ILE A 59 -1.20 3.83 8.86
CA ILE A 59 -1.08 2.53 8.22
C ILE A 59 -0.03 2.59 7.11
N GLU A 60 0.70 1.48 6.95
CA GLU A 60 1.68 1.31 5.91
C GLU A 60 1.10 0.47 4.76
N ILE A 61 1.27 0.96 3.54
CA ILE A 61 0.76 0.33 2.33
C ILE A 61 1.93 0.13 1.37
N ALA A 62 2.21 -1.13 1.04
CA ALA A 62 3.22 -1.46 0.05
C ALA A 62 2.64 -1.27 -1.35
N ILE A 63 3.36 -0.54 -2.21
CA ILE A 63 3.03 -0.36 -3.63
C ILE A 63 4.11 -0.93 -4.52
N THR A 64 3.80 -1.07 -5.80
CA THR A 64 4.75 -1.63 -6.78
C THR A 64 6.03 -0.79 -6.85
N PRO A 65 7.21 -1.44 -6.98
CA PRO A 65 8.50 -0.75 -6.91
C PRO A 65 8.74 0.21 -8.09
N ASP A 66 8.06 -0.01 -9.21
CA ASP A 66 8.11 0.81 -10.42
C ASP A 66 7.05 1.93 -10.46
N TYR A 67 6.17 2.00 -9.46
CA TYR A 67 5.16 3.06 -9.37
C TYR A 67 5.79 4.43 -9.15
N LYS A 68 5.39 5.44 -9.95
CA LYS A 68 5.82 6.83 -9.73
C LYS A 68 4.78 7.59 -8.92
N VAL A 69 5.14 7.96 -7.69
CA VAL A 69 4.34 8.85 -6.84
C VAL A 69 4.62 10.30 -7.25
N GLU A 70 3.72 10.90 -8.01
CA GLU A 70 3.83 12.28 -8.50
C GLU A 70 2.54 13.06 -8.25
N GLY A 71 2.66 14.35 -7.90
CA GLY A 71 1.51 15.24 -7.71
C GLY A 71 0.65 14.93 -6.46
N ILE A 72 1.25 14.30 -5.46
CA ILE A 72 0.65 14.05 -4.15
C ILE A 72 1.53 14.76 -3.11
N GLU A 73 0.92 15.60 -2.30
CA GLU A 73 1.56 16.35 -1.21
C GLU A 73 1.13 15.81 0.15
N TYR A 74 1.87 16.18 1.20
CA TYR A 74 1.51 15.85 2.57
C TYR A 74 0.07 16.29 2.88
N ASP A 75 -0.67 15.41 3.56
CA ASP A 75 -2.09 15.53 3.93
C ASP A 75 -3.09 15.48 2.76
N ASP A 76 -2.63 15.25 1.52
CA ASP A 76 -3.55 15.01 0.42
C ASP A 76 -4.36 13.73 0.64
N LYS A 77 -5.66 13.81 0.37
CA LYS A 77 -6.51 12.62 0.32
C LYS A 77 -6.11 11.76 -0.86
N ILE A 78 -5.98 10.45 -0.64
CA ILE A 78 -5.61 9.49 -1.69
C ILE A 78 -6.57 8.31 -1.80
N GLU A 79 -6.53 7.66 -2.96
CA GLU A 79 -7.14 6.36 -3.21
C GLU A 79 -6.07 5.36 -3.62
N LEU A 80 -6.24 4.11 -3.17
CA LEU A 80 -5.44 2.99 -3.68
C LEU A 80 -5.89 2.64 -5.09
N THR A 81 -4.93 2.21 -5.91
CA THR A 81 -5.17 1.82 -7.31
C THR A 81 -4.76 0.38 -7.56
N GLY A 82 -5.37 -0.23 -8.57
CA GLY A 82 -5.18 -1.64 -8.90
C GLY A 82 -5.82 -2.59 -7.89
N GLU A 83 -5.36 -3.82 -7.86
CA GLU A 83 -5.81 -4.81 -6.89
C GLU A 83 -5.23 -4.49 -5.50
N VAL A 84 -6.12 -4.40 -4.50
CA VAL A 84 -5.73 -4.20 -3.11
C VAL A 84 -5.87 -5.52 -2.35
N THR A 85 -4.79 -5.94 -1.71
CA THR A 85 -4.74 -7.20 -0.96
C THR A 85 -4.19 -6.96 0.44
N ALA A 86 -4.59 -7.79 1.40
CA ALA A 86 -4.03 -7.82 2.74
C ALA A 86 -3.48 -9.22 3.01
N LEU A 87 -2.16 -9.34 3.16
CA LEU A 87 -1.53 -10.58 3.58
C LEU A 87 -1.48 -10.63 5.10
N ALA A 88 -2.15 -11.61 5.70
CA ALA A 88 -2.10 -11.89 7.12
C ALA A 88 -0.96 -12.87 7.43
N TRP A 89 -0.31 -12.73 8.57
CA TRP A 89 0.53 -13.80 9.11
C TRP A 89 0.40 -13.88 10.63
N LEU A 90 0.68 -15.08 11.12
CA LEU A 90 0.88 -15.38 12.51
C LEU A 90 2.26 -16.04 12.62
N SER A 91 3.15 -15.45 13.41
CA SER A 91 4.44 -16.03 13.74
C SER A 91 4.46 -16.38 15.21
N THR A 92 5.02 -17.54 15.56
CA THR A 92 5.23 -17.96 16.94
C THR A 92 6.72 -18.23 17.16
N TYR A 93 7.28 -17.66 18.21
CA TYR A 93 8.69 -17.83 18.56
C TYR A 93 8.87 -18.02 20.06
N GLU A 94 9.96 -18.67 20.45
CA GLU A 94 10.33 -18.81 21.85
C GLU A 94 10.83 -17.45 22.37
N GLY A 95 10.12 -16.91 23.35
CA GLY A 95 10.50 -15.72 24.07
C GLY A 95 11.38 -16.04 25.27
N TYR A 96 11.75 -15.01 26.02
CA TYR A 96 12.48 -15.18 27.28
C TYR A 96 11.72 -16.08 28.27
N ASN A 97 12.46 -16.82 29.10
CA ASN A 97 11.94 -17.71 30.15
C ASN A 97 11.00 -18.82 29.66
N ASN A 98 11.29 -19.44 28.51
CA ASN A 98 10.50 -20.55 27.95
C ASN A 98 9.02 -20.18 27.70
N THR A 99 8.76 -18.91 27.41
CA THR A 99 7.43 -18.45 27.01
C THR A 99 7.26 -18.59 25.51
N ILE A 100 6.07 -18.94 25.05
CA ILE A 100 5.72 -18.87 23.62
C ILE A 100 5.15 -17.47 23.38
N GLN A 101 5.77 -16.72 22.47
CA GLN A 101 5.27 -15.43 22.01
C GLN A 101 4.67 -15.60 20.61
N SER A 102 3.62 -14.83 20.33
CA SER A 102 3.00 -14.81 19.00
C SER A 102 2.88 -13.37 18.50
N GLU A 103 3.23 -13.17 17.23
CA GLU A 103 3.06 -11.93 16.50
C GLU A 103 2.03 -12.15 15.40
N GLN A 104 1.00 -11.31 15.37
CA GLN A 104 0.00 -11.28 14.31
C GLN A 104 0.06 -9.92 13.62
N ALA A 105 0.07 -9.93 12.29
CA ALA A 105 0.12 -8.70 11.52
C ALA A 105 -0.48 -8.87 10.13
N PHE A 106 -0.77 -7.72 9.51
CA PHE A 106 -1.26 -7.61 8.15
C PHE A 106 -0.33 -6.72 7.35
N LYS A 107 -0.13 -7.06 6.08
CA LYS A 107 0.58 -6.23 5.11
C LYS A 107 -0.36 -5.91 3.98
N ILE A 108 -0.69 -4.63 3.84
CA ILE A 108 -1.53 -4.12 2.78
C ILE A 108 -0.67 -3.90 1.55
N ARG A 109 -1.15 -4.36 0.39
CA ARG A 109 -0.53 -4.15 -0.92
C ARG A 109 -1.52 -3.53 -1.89
N ALA A 110 -1.04 -2.61 -2.72
CA ALA A 110 -1.77 -2.03 -3.84
C ALA A 110 -0.85 -1.89 -5.06
N ALA A 111 -1.41 -1.62 -6.25
CA ALA A 111 -0.57 -1.31 -7.40
C ALA A 111 0.10 0.07 -7.25
N GLY A 112 -0.62 1.04 -6.69
CA GLY A 112 -0.15 2.41 -6.48
C GLY A 112 -1.19 3.30 -5.80
N ILE A 113 -0.96 4.61 -5.80
CA ILE A 113 -1.83 5.61 -5.15
C ILE A 113 -2.14 6.80 -6.06
N LYS A 114 -3.34 7.37 -5.96
CA LYS A 114 -3.68 8.62 -6.68
C LYS A 114 -4.37 9.61 -5.75
N LYS A 115 -4.25 10.91 -6.04
CA LYS A 115 -5.00 11.95 -5.34
C LYS A 115 -6.51 11.78 -5.53
N PHE A 116 -7.25 11.77 -4.43
CA PHE A 116 -8.71 11.64 -4.39
C PHE A 116 -9.36 12.79 -5.17
N GLY A 117 -10.36 12.46 -6.00
CA GLY A 117 -11.10 13.46 -6.77
C GLY A 117 -10.41 13.97 -8.05
N ILE A 118 -9.19 13.52 -8.38
CA ILE A 118 -8.60 13.77 -9.70
C ILE A 118 -9.01 12.64 -10.66
N THR A 119 -10.16 12.82 -11.32
CA THR A 119 -10.45 12.09 -12.55
C THR A 119 -9.58 12.73 -13.65
N ARG A 120 -8.49 12.07 -14.07
CA ARG A 120 -7.87 12.43 -15.36
C ARG A 120 -8.94 12.20 -16.43
N THR A 121 -9.65 13.26 -16.79
CA THR A 121 -10.42 13.28 -18.03
C THR A 121 -9.39 13.15 -19.14
N LEU A 122 -9.31 11.95 -19.74
CA LEU A 122 -8.71 11.81 -21.06
C LEU A 122 -9.53 12.71 -21.99
N GLN A 123 -9.06 13.94 -22.22
CA GLN A 123 -9.64 14.79 -23.23
C GLN A 123 -9.48 14.07 -24.57
N PRO A 124 -10.57 13.86 -25.34
CA PRO A 124 -10.43 13.25 -26.66
C PRO A 124 -9.58 14.18 -27.52
N ILE A 125 -8.54 13.59 -28.12
CA ILE A 125 -7.70 14.23 -29.13
C ILE A 125 -8.67 14.77 -30.21
N LYS A 126 -8.77 16.09 -30.33
CA LYS A 126 -9.46 16.72 -31.45
C LYS A 126 -8.72 16.30 -32.72
N GLU A 127 -9.33 15.42 -33.51
CA GLU A 127 -8.94 15.16 -34.89
C GLU A 127 -8.90 16.50 -35.63
N LYS A 128 -7.69 16.86 -36.05
CA LYS A 128 -7.43 17.99 -36.93
C LYS A 128 -7.97 17.59 -38.30
N LYS A 129 -9.19 18.05 -38.65
CA LYS A 129 -9.63 18.07 -40.04
C LYS A 129 -8.77 19.10 -40.78
N GLU A 130 -7.89 18.61 -41.65
CA GLU A 130 -7.24 19.45 -42.65
C GLU A 130 -8.24 19.83 -43.73
N SER A 131 -8.19 21.12 -44.09
CA SER A 131 -8.94 21.79 -45.15
C SER A 131 -8.27 21.60 -46.51
#